data_AF-A0A0R1LQE2-F1
#
_entry.id   AF-A0A0R1LQE2-F1
#
_cell.length_a   1.000
_cell.length_b   1.000
_cell.length_c   1.000
_cell.angle_alpha   90.00
_cell.angle_beta   90.00
_cell.angle_gamma   90.00
#
_symmetry.space_group_name_H-M   'P 1'
#
loop_
_entity.id
_entity.type
_entity.pdbx_description
1 polymer ?
#
loop_
_entity_poly.entity_id
_entity_poly.type
_entity_poly.pdbx_seq_one_letter_code
_entity_poly.pdbx_strand_id
1 'polypeptide(L)'
;MLKQLNPVQLKTTNLFTWRQLTHQYGIANVSNWLQARDALEKTQKIEILGEFYSQDQARDFLSRENDHLAFSQSQIELFGIKEIGRYVLIQYR
;
A
#
# COMPACT_ATOMS: atom_id res chain seq x y z
N MET A 1 12.90 -14.38 -25.45
CA MET A 1 13.09 -12.97 -25.03
C MET A 1 12.47 -12.82 -23.65
N LEU A 2 13.30 -12.77 -22.60
CA LEU A 2 12.83 -12.53 -21.23
C LEU A 2 12.29 -11.09 -21.20
N LYS A 3 10.98 -10.92 -20.99
CA LYS A 3 10.40 -9.60 -20.70
C LYS A 3 11.12 -9.08 -19.46
N GLN A 4 11.94 -8.06 -19.61
CA GLN A 4 12.47 -7.31 -18.48
C GLN A 4 11.26 -6.71 -17.78
N LEU A 5 10.87 -7.31 -16.65
CA LEU A 5 9.98 -6.69 -15.69
C LEU A 5 10.69 -5.43 -15.22
N ASN A 6 10.32 -4.27 -15.77
CA ASN A 6 10.78 -3.00 -15.26
C ASN A 6 10.38 -2.96 -13.77
N PRO A 7 11.34 -2.82 -12.84
CA PRO A 7 11.01 -2.82 -11.43
C PRO A 7 10.08 -1.64 -11.18
N VAL A 8 8.90 -1.91 -10.62
CA VAL A 8 7.96 -0.87 -10.21
C VAL A 8 8.69 0.04 -9.23
N GLN A 9 9.00 1.26 -9.67
CA GLN A 9 9.63 2.25 -8.81
C GLN A 9 8.59 2.77 -7.82
N LEU A 10 8.49 2.12 -6.66
CA LEU A 10 7.73 2.62 -5.53
C LEU A 10 8.48 3.78 -4.88
N LYS A 11 8.07 5.01 -5.21
CA LYS A 11 8.49 6.18 -4.45
C LYS A 11 7.84 6.10 -3.08
N THR A 12 8.65 6.14 -2.02
CA THR A 12 8.14 6.19 -0.66
C THR A 12 7.74 7.62 -0.35
N THR A 13 6.45 7.83 -0.08
CA THR A 13 5.97 9.11 0.46
C THR A 13 6.17 9.04 1.97
N ASN A 14 6.96 9.99 2.51
CA ASN A 14 7.33 9.97 3.93
C ASN A 14 6.10 10.15 4.84
N LEU A 15 6.06 9.34 5.89
CA LEU A 15 5.28 9.47 7.12
C LEU A 15 3.75 9.45 6.99
N PHE A 16 3.22 8.27 6.67
CA PHE A 16 1.90 7.86 7.17
C PHE A 16 2.03 6.51 7.86
N THR A 17 1.86 6.48 9.19
CA THR A 17 1.40 5.25 9.84
C THR A 17 -0.05 5.00 9.42
N TRP A 18 -0.52 3.75 9.46
CA TRP A 18 -1.92 3.45 9.19
C TRP A 18 -2.91 4.31 9.99
N ARG A 19 -2.51 4.77 11.19
CA ARG A 19 -3.28 5.71 12.02
C ARG A 19 -3.48 7.06 11.34
N GLN A 20 -2.42 7.65 10.82
CA GLN A 20 -2.51 8.93 10.10
C GLN A 20 -3.33 8.76 8.82
N LEU A 21 -3.19 7.60 8.18
CA LEU A 21 -3.96 7.29 6.98
C LEU A 21 -5.46 7.25 7.30
N THR A 22 -5.88 6.55 8.37
CA THR A 22 -7.27 6.55 8.80
C THR A 22 -7.82 7.94 9.10
N HIS A 23 -7.01 8.83 9.69
CA HIS A 23 -7.41 10.22 9.91
C HIS A 23 -7.66 10.99 8.60
N GLN A 24 -6.83 10.80 7.57
CA GLN A 24 -7.00 11.45 6.26
C GLN A 24 -8.33 11.04 5.59
N TYR A 25 -8.78 9.81 5.82
CA TYR A 25 -10.06 9.31 5.32
C TYR A 25 -11.25 9.58 6.27
N GLY A 26 -11.05 10.35 7.34
CA GLY A 26 -12.11 10.66 8.31
C GLY A 26 -12.56 9.45 9.15
N ILE A 27 -11.74 8.39 9.20
CA ILE A 27 -12.01 7.19 9.99
C ILE A 27 -11.53 7.43 11.42
N ALA A 28 -12.48 7.50 12.35
CA ALA A 28 -12.20 7.64 13.79
C ALA A 28 -12.21 6.27 14.50
N ASN A 29 -11.59 6.21 15.68
CA ASN A 29 -11.69 5.11 16.65
C ASN A 29 -11.14 3.74 16.19
N VAL A 30 -10.09 3.72 15.37
CA VAL A 30 -9.38 2.46 15.05
C VAL A 30 -8.29 2.16 16.08
N SER A 31 -8.39 1.01 16.74
CA SER A 31 -7.49 0.63 17.84
C SER A 31 -6.29 -0.20 17.37
N ASN A 32 -6.40 -0.84 16.21
CA ASN A 32 -5.37 -1.70 15.66
C ASN A 32 -5.39 -1.67 14.12
N TRP A 33 -4.34 -2.25 13.51
CA TRP A 33 -4.18 -2.32 12.07
C TRP A 33 -5.34 -3.04 11.37
N LEU A 34 -5.87 -4.12 11.95
CA LEU A 34 -6.95 -4.89 11.33
C LEU A 34 -8.20 -4.02 11.15
N GLN A 35 -8.59 -3.30 12.20
CA GLN A 35 -9.72 -2.36 12.15
C GLN A 35 -9.46 -1.21 11.18
N ALA A 36 -8.24 -0.68 11.15
CA ALA A 36 -7.86 0.36 10.22
C ALA A 36 -7.97 -0.12 8.77
N ARG A 37 -7.44 -1.30 8.47
CA ARG A 37 -7.49 -1.92 7.16
C ARG A 37 -8.93 -2.13 6.70
N ASP A 38 -9.75 -2.77 7.53
CA ASP A 38 -11.15 -3.05 7.20
C ASP A 38 -11.96 -1.76 6.99
N ALA A 39 -11.63 -0.68 7.70
CA ALA A 39 -12.28 0.62 7.50
C ALA A 39 -11.80 1.33 6.23
N LEU A 40 -10.51 1.21 5.90
CA LEU A 40 -9.91 1.81 4.72
C LEU A 40 -10.36 1.11 3.43
N GLU A 41 -10.42 -0.22 3.42
CA GLU A 41 -10.95 -1.00 2.29
C GLU A 41 -12.42 -0.64 1.97
N LYS A 42 -13.19 -0.20 2.97
CA LYS A 42 -14.58 0.27 2.78
C LYS A 42 -14.69 1.65 2.12
N THR A 43 -13.61 2.41 1.97
CA THR A 43 -13.65 3.79 1.43
C THR A 43 -13.97 3.86 -0.07
N GLN A 44 -14.20 2.73 -0.75
CA GLN A 44 -14.44 2.56 -2.19
C GLN A 44 -13.31 3.05 -3.12
N LYS A 45 -12.35 3.82 -2.59
CA LYS A 45 -11.19 4.36 -3.29
C LYS A 45 -10.00 3.41 -3.28
N ILE A 46 -9.96 2.48 -2.34
CA ILE A 46 -8.84 1.57 -2.12
C ILE A 46 -9.19 0.20 -2.68
N GLU A 47 -8.34 -0.30 -3.57
CA GLU A 47 -8.43 -1.64 -4.16
C GLU A 47 -7.57 -2.64 -3.37
N ILE A 48 -6.34 -2.25 -3.06
CA ILE A 48 -5.37 -3.06 -2.31
C ILE A 48 -4.83 -2.24 -1.15
N LEU A 49 -4.73 -2.89 0.01
CA LEU A 49 -4.12 -2.35 1.21
C LEU A 49 -3.29 -3.41 1.94
N GLY A 50 -2.00 -3.13 2.17
CA GLY A 50 -1.10 -4.07 2.85
C GLY A 50 -0.07 -3.39 3.74
N GLU A 51 0.27 -4.01 4.88
CA GLU A 51 1.39 -3.60 5.73
C GLU A 51 2.58 -4.54 5.49
N PHE A 52 3.77 -3.96 5.31
CA PHE A 52 5.01 -4.65 5.00
C PHE A 52 6.15 -4.17 5.90
N TYR A 53 7.14 -5.05 6.12
CA TYR A 53 8.30 -4.72 6.96
C TYR A 53 9.47 -4.12 6.18
N SER A 54 9.37 -4.11 4.84
CA SER A 54 10.36 -3.52 3.95
C SER A 54 9.71 -3.07 2.64
N GLN A 55 10.39 -2.17 1.92
CA GLN A 55 9.98 -1.79 0.56
C GLN A 55 10.04 -2.97 -0.39
N ASP A 56 11.01 -3.86 -0.22
CA ASP A 56 11.19 -5.02 -1.09
C ASP A 56 10.03 -6.00 -0.92
N GLN A 57 9.56 -6.25 0.29
CA GLN A 57 8.34 -7.05 0.51
C GLN A 57 7.10 -6.44 -0.17
N ALA A 58 6.94 -5.12 -0.14
CA ALA A 58 5.84 -4.44 -0.83
C ALA A 58 5.96 -4.56 -2.36
N ARG A 59 7.18 -4.49 -2.90
CA ARG A 59 7.45 -4.70 -4.34
C ARG A 59 7.20 -6.14 -4.77
N ASP A 60 7.62 -7.10 -3.98
CA ASP A 60 7.41 -8.52 -4.25
C ASP A 60 5.91 -8.85 -4.28
N PHE A 61 5.16 -8.28 -3.34
CA PHE A 61 3.71 -8.39 -3.31
C PHE A 61 3.08 -7.82 -4.59
N LEU A 62 3.43 -6.59 -4.97
CA LEU A 62 2.94 -5.99 -6.21
C LEU A 62 3.31 -6.81 -7.43
N SER A 63 4.52 -7.35 -7.49
CA SER A 63 4.97 -8.11 -8.65
C SER A 63 4.16 -9.39 -8.84
N ARG A 64 3.75 -10.03 -7.74
CA ARG A 64 2.86 -11.21 -7.76
C ARG A 64 1.43 -10.85 -8.13
N GLU A 65 0.91 -9.75 -7.58
CA GLU A 65 -0.44 -9.28 -7.91
C GLU A 65 -0.52 -8.76 -9.36
N ASN A 66 0.57 -8.18 -9.90
CA ASN A 66 0.62 -7.61 -11.24
C ASN A 66 0.54 -8.65 -12.36
N ASP A 67 0.85 -9.91 -12.05
CA ASP A 67 0.57 -11.02 -12.94
C ASP A 67 -0.94 -11.37 -13.00
N HIS A 68 -1.73 -10.91 -12.03
CA HIS A 68 -3.17 -11.20 -11.90
C HIS A 68 -4.10 -10.01 -12.17
N LEU A 69 -3.65 -8.78 -11.95
CA LEU A 69 -4.43 -7.55 -12.10
C LEU A 69 -3.80 -6.64 -13.15
N ALA A 70 -4.62 -5.96 -13.95
CA ALA A 70 -4.14 -4.99 -14.93
C ALA A 70 -3.73 -3.68 -14.23
N PHE A 71 -2.58 -3.66 -13.54
CA PHE A 71 -2.03 -2.50 -12.81
C PHE A 71 -1.73 -1.27 -13.66
N SER A 72 -1.91 -1.33 -14.99
CA SER A 72 -1.45 -0.28 -15.90
C SER A 72 -2.22 1.05 -15.78
N GLN A 73 -3.29 1.11 -14.97
CA GLN A 73 -4.11 2.30 -14.81
C GLN A 73 -4.33 2.74 -13.35
N SER A 74 -3.95 1.93 -12.35
CA SER A 74 -4.18 2.25 -10.94
C SER A 74 -3.02 3.05 -10.34
N GLN A 75 -3.34 4.08 -9.56
CA GLN A 75 -2.34 4.81 -8.77
C GLN A 75 -1.89 3.92 -7.61
N ILE A 76 -0.58 3.73 -7.45
CA ILE A 76 0.02 2.95 -6.37
C ILE A 76 0.86 3.89 -5.52
N GLU A 77 0.65 3.85 -4.21
CA GLU A 77 1.43 4.62 -3.25
C GLU A 77 1.98 3.72 -2.15
N LEU A 78 3.27 3.93 -1.82
CA LEU A 78 3.92 3.28 -0.70
C LEU A 78 4.21 4.33 0.36
N PHE A 79 3.49 4.26 1.47
CA PHE A 79 3.74 5.03 2.67
C PHE A 79 4.68 4.26 3.57
N GLY A 80 5.59 4.91 4.29
CA GLY A 80 6.41 4.18 5.24
C GLY A 80 7.36 5.02 6.07
N ILE A 81 7.93 4.36 7.08
CA ILE A 81 8.98 4.88 7.96
C ILE A 81 10.13 3.89 7.89
N LYS A 82 11.22 4.29 7.25
CA LYS A 82 12.35 3.40 6.95
C LYS A 82 13.06 2.93 8.22
N GLU A 83 13.13 3.80 9.21
CA GLU A 83 13.85 3.64 10.48
C GLU A 83 13.28 2.49 11.33
N ILE A 84 11.97 2.25 11.23
CA ILE A 84 11.27 1.22 12.01
C ILE A 84 10.80 0.04 11.15
N GLY A 85 11.17 0.03 9.86
CA GLY A 85 10.80 -1.04 8.94
C GLY A 85 9.29 -1.24 8.84
N ARG A 86 8.52 -0.16 8.64
CA ARG A 86 7.07 -0.27 8.43
C ARG A 86 6.63 0.50 7.21
N TYR A 87 5.90 -0.18 6.35
CA TYR A 87 5.40 0.33 5.10
C TYR A 87 3.94 -0.06 4.91
N VAL A 88 3.14 0.85 4.38
CA VAL A 88 1.75 0.64 4.00
C VAL A 88 1.65 0.88 2.50
N LEU A 89 1.30 -0.16 1.77
CA LEU A 89 1.06 -0.11 0.33
C LEU A 89 -0.43 0.13 0.10
N ILE A 90 -0.74 1.05 -0.80
CA ILE A 90 -2.10 1.35 -1.25
C ILE A 90 -2.14 1.31 -2.75
N GLN A 91 -3.11 0.59 -3.29
CA GLN A 91 -3.55 0.72 -4.67
C GLN A 91 -4.92 1.37 -4.67
N TYR A 92 -5.04 2.42 -5.47
CA TYR A 92 -6.30 3.11 -5.69
C TYR A 92 -7.05 2.49 -6.87
N ARG A 93 -8.38 2.49 -6.79
CA ARG A 93 -9.26 2.16 -7.92
C ARG A 93 -9.29 3.25 -8.97
#